data_AF-A0A9D8RH95-F1
#
_entry.id   AF-A0A9D8RH95-F1
#
_cell.length_a   1.000
_cell.length_b   1.000
_cell.length_c   1.000
_cell.angle_alpha   90.00
_cell.angle_beta   90.00
_cell.angle_gamma   90.00
#
_symmetry.space_group_name_H-M   'P 1'
#
loop_
_entity.id
_entity.type
_entity.pdbx_description
1 polymer ?
#
loop_
_entity_poly.entity_id
_entity_poly.type
_entity_poly.pdbx_seq_one_letter_code
_entity_poly.pdbx_strand_id
1 'polypeptide(L)'
;MRNIFSFIIILTFFSIFFLFTACATSTPAIEKETKTANLEDDLETEDNNEIFFGYEKEYTQRFTIEGQDEEVILTPADFFQDKSETSNHQVILAPQVEPEMLTPEYWLAKTTSPYKVMMSQQEIAKWNEEVLESRFSPTEYYRIVTDIRKYGRRFNTQQIRDEMLRYRPGVIWYKKNLSADGTKSTIHRLTREDWLTFYDKMNYEPLGTKEYYAYTTAYRYPQNLDYYPVRKGICIKRSTIRNIPDETFYSDDPSFWYDDVNQISGILMNEPVLILWESKDKNWYLIQTYYSAGWIHKSDIALCTDEEFAKYFDYAKKDKNDFVTITEDQFLLQGDCVIENTGSDVVLFMGTYLHTADWDSINLTEQFKERIPHSSYLVEIPYKKDDETLGTKLAAIPAGVCCKGLMPYTQANIINLAFKSLGKRYGWGGMENERDCTGYTKDLYRCFGFNFGKNSAAQAAMPGKTIYMNKLSDTQKKAVLDELPVGTLLYYYGHVFIYLGKDDGQNGNNADNKITNGSEYYVISSMGTYYADGQTVTAKVNACSVSVNNLTLVKKDGRTWFDSLVCAKLFQL
;
A
#
# COMPACT_ATOMS: atom_id res chain seq x y z
N MET A 1 50.27 -38.17 53.10
CA MET A 1 49.16 -37.52 53.84
C MET A 1 47.97 -37.57 52.88
N ARG A 2 46.87 -38.29 53.14
CA ARG A 2 45.80 -38.09 54.15
C ARG A 2 45.09 -36.72 54.00
N ASN A 3 43.75 -36.60 53.91
CA ASN A 3 42.62 -37.55 53.70
C ASN A 3 41.37 -36.75 53.21
N ILE A 4 40.46 -37.27 52.34
CA ILE A 4 39.13 -37.91 52.62
C ILE A 4 38.22 -37.04 53.53
N PHE A 5 36.99 -36.60 53.19
CA PHE A 5 35.77 -37.21 52.57
C PHE A 5 35.30 -36.49 51.26
N SER A 6 34.30 -36.85 50.41
CA SER A 6 32.97 -37.56 50.42
C SER A 6 31.74 -36.67 50.75
N PHE A 7 30.51 -36.76 50.19
CA PHE A 7 29.78 -37.68 49.25
C PHE A 7 28.62 -36.88 48.52
N ILE A 8 28.02 -37.19 47.35
CA ILE A 8 27.31 -38.38 46.76
C ILE A 8 25.88 -38.63 47.34
N ILE A 9 24.79 -39.01 46.61
CA ILE A 9 24.34 -38.90 45.19
C ILE A 9 22.86 -39.44 45.00
N ILE A 10 22.20 -39.16 43.85
CA ILE A 10 21.05 -39.90 43.21
C ILE A 10 19.56 -39.71 43.66
N LEU A 11 18.67 -40.01 42.68
CA LEU A 11 17.20 -39.88 42.54
C LEU A 11 16.35 -40.80 43.49
N THR A 12 15.00 -40.80 43.50
CA THR A 12 14.10 -41.46 42.50
C THR A 12 12.60 -41.09 42.69
N PHE A 13 11.79 -41.32 41.65
CA PHE A 13 10.31 -41.17 41.56
C PHE A 13 9.49 -41.88 42.66
N PHE A 14 8.27 -41.40 42.93
CA PHE A 14 7.01 -42.15 42.66
C PHE A 14 5.75 -41.25 42.72
N SER A 15 4.66 -41.68 42.08
CA SER A 15 3.34 -41.00 42.05
C SER A 15 2.30 -41.75 42.91
N ILE A 16 1.28 -41.06 43.45
CA ILE A 16 0.00 -41.64 43.90
C ILE A 16 -1.09 -40.53 44.05
N PHE A 17 -2.36 -40.92 44.09
CA PHE A 17 -3.56 -40.07 43.92
C PHE A 17 -4.48 -40.06 45.17
N PHE A 18 -5.47 -39.15 45.21
CA PHE A 18 -6.64 -39.13 46.15
C PHE A 18 -6.35 -38.85 47.65
N LEU A 19 -7.29 -38.42 48.53
CA LEU A 19 -8.73 -38.09 48.43
C LEU A 19 -9.11 -37.05 49.54
N PHE A 20 -9.85 -35.96 49.23
CA PHE A 20 -10.70 -35.08 50.11
C PHE A 20 -10.14 -34.56 51.49
N THR A 21 -10.57 -33.45 52.09
CA THR A 21 -11.94 -32.93 52.30
C THR A 21 -11.94 -31.41 52.53
N ALA A 22 -13.10 -30.76 52.40
CA ALA A 22 -13.25 -29.30 52.38
C ALA A 22 -13.29 -28.61 53.76
N CYS A 23 -13.04 -27.30 53.74
CA CYS A 23 -13.78 -26.31 54.54
C CYS A 23 -13.99 -25.06 53.67
N ALA A 24 -15.15 -24.39 53.75
CA ALA A 24 -15.54 -23.36 52.78
C ALA A 24 -16.40 -22.25 53.37
N THR A 25 -16.07 -21.00 53.01
CA THR A 25 -16.92 -19.79 53.04
C THR A 25 -16.37 -18.78 52.02
N SER A 26 -17.14 -17.87 51.42
CA SER A 26 -18.55 -17.89 50.97
C SER A 26 -18.85 -16.58 50.23
N THR A 27 -19.36 -16.62 49.00
CA THR A 27 -19.98 -15.45 48.32
C THR A 27 -20.89 -15.97 47.19
N PRO A 28 -22.06 -15.37 46.92
CA PRO A 28 -23.16 -16.08 46.24
C PRO A 28 -23.15 -15.94 44.71
N ALA A 29 -23.83 -16.88 44.05
CA ALA A 29 -24.04 -16.93 42.60
C ALA A 29 -25.41 -16.37 42.19
N ILE A 30 -25.59 -16.15 40.88
CA ILE A 30 -26.88 -16.23 40.20
C ILE A 30 -26.66 -17.12 38.97
N GLU A 31 -27.35 -18.26 38.93
CA GLU A 31 -27.22 -19.24 37.84
C GLU A 31 -28.30 -19.03 36.76
N LYS A 32 -28.03 -19.57 35.56
CA LYS A 32 -29.05 -19.91 34.57
C LYS A 32 -28.90 -21.39 34.24
N GLU A 33 -29.82 -22.23 34.72
CA GLU A 33 -29.94 -23.60 34.22
C GLU A 33 -30.20 -23.57 32.70
N THR A 34 -29.56 -24.47 31.96
CA THR A 34 -29.99 -24.87 30.61
C THR A 34 -30.06 -26.39 30.60
N LYS A 35 -31.27 -26.95 30.56
CA LYS A 35 -31.46 -28.40 30.59
C LYS A 35 -31.22 -29.00 29.21
N THR A 36 -30.30 -29.95 29.15
CA THR A 36 -30.15 -30.88 28.02
C THR A 36 -31.33 -31.84 27.95
N ALA A 37 -31.78 -32.14 26.74
CA ALA A 37 -32.57 -33.33 26.41
C ALA A 37 -31.75 -34.19 25.43
N ASN A 38 -31.89 -35.51 25.53
CA ASN A 38 -30.96 -36.45 24.90
C ASN A 38 -31.28 -36.70 23.42
N LEU A 39 -30.24 -37.10 22.69
CA LEU A 39 -30.33 -37.83 21.42
C LEU A 39 -30.33 -39.34 21.71
N GLU A 40 -31.26 -40.05 21.10
CA GLU A 40 -31.26 -41.49 20.75
C GLU A 40 -32.36 -41.58 19.67
N ASP A 41 -31.99 -41.67 18.41
CA ASP A 41 -31.65 -42.90 17.66
C ASP A 41 -32.92 -43.61 17.11
N ASP A 42 -33.20 -43.35 15.84
CA ASP A 42 -33.87 -44.28 14.92
C ASP A 42 -33.43 -43.92 13.49
N LEU A 43 -32.72 -44.85 12.83
CA LEU A 43 -32.25 -44.71 11.45
C LEU A 43 -32.80 -45.86 10.61
N GLU A 44 -33.93 -45.63 9.95
CA GLU A 44 -34.38 -46.46 8.82
C GLU A 44 -34.39 -45.66 7.51
N THR A 45 -34.19 -46.37 6.42
CA THR A 45 -33.94 -45.83 5.08
C THR A 45 -35.14 -46.01 4.17
N GLU A 46 -35.51 -44.99 3.38
CA GLU A 46 -35.54 -45.07 1.90
C GLU A 46 -36.01 -43.77 1.21
N ASP A 47 -35.52 -43.61 -0.02
CA ASP A 47 -36.00 -42.81 -1.17
C ASP A 47 -36.80 -41.48 -1.04
N ASN A 48 -36.17 -40.45 -1.62
CA ASN A 48 -36.72 -39.57 -2.67
C ASN A 48 -38.21 -39.18 -2.60
N ASN A 49 -38.51 -37.96 -2.13
CA ASN A 49 -39.59 -37.13 -2.69
C ASN A 49 -39.34 -35.63 -2.47
N GLU A 50 -39.95 -34.79 -3.30
CA GLU A 50 -39.72 -33.34 -3.35
C GLU A 50 -40.37 -32.60 -2.18
N ILE A 51 -39.59 -31.85 -1.38
CA ILE A 51 -40.15 -30.95 -0.36
C ILE A 51 -40.50 -29.60 -0.99
N PHE A 52 -41.73 -29.51 -1.51
CA PHE A 52 -42.38 -28.23 -1.73
C PHE A 52 -42.64 -27.54 -0.38
N PHE A 53 -41.99 -26.40 -0.13
CA PHE A 53 -42.35 -25.53 1.00
C PHE A 53 -43.65 -24.78 0.69
N GLY A 54 -44.78 -25.35 1.11
CA GLY A 54 -46.10 -24.73 0.99
C GLY A 54 -46.27 -23.54 1.94
N TYR A 55 -46.23 -22.33 1.40
CA TYR A 55 -46.31 -21.06 2.13
C TYR A 55 -47.75 -20.61 2.53
N GLU A 56 -48.65 -21.57 2.79
CA GLU A 56 -50.06 -21.31 3.13
C GLU A 56 -50.47 -22.04 4.42
N LYS A 57 -49.91 -21.61 5.56
CA LYS A 57 -50.45 -21.92 6.90
C LYS A 57 -50.52 -20.67 7.76
N GLU A 58 -51.74 -20.27 8.08
CA GLU A 58 -52.04 -19.33 9.16
C GLU A 58 -51.76 -20.00 10.52
N TYR A 59 -51.21 -19.26 11.47
CA TYR A 59 -50.97 -19.74 12.83
C TYR A 59 -51.85 -18.97 13.82
N THR A 60 -52.91 -19.62 14.29
CA THR A 60 -53.86 -19.03 15.22
C THR A 60 -53.38 -19.20 16.66
N GLN A 61 -53.22 -18.10 17.40
CA GLN A 61 -52.81 -18.11 18.80
C GLN A 61 -53.87 -17.42 19.67
N ARG A 62 -54.35 -18.13 20.70
CA ARG A 62 -55.41 -17.66 21.61
C ARG A 62 -54.82 -17.27 22.95
N PHE A 63 -55.34 -16.19 23.53
CA PHE A 63 -54.96 -15.72 24.86
C PHE A 63 -56.21 -15.23 25.61
N THR A 64 -56.30 -15.52 26.90
CA THR A 64 -57.36 -14.99 27.77
C THR A 64 -56.83 -13.80 28.54
N ILE A 65 -57.42 -12.62 28.39
CA ILE A 65 -57.05 -11.39 29.11
C ILE A 65 -58.28 -10.86 29.84
N GLU A 66 -58.15 -10.59 31.15
CA GLU A 66 -59.23 -10.15 32.05
C GLU A 66 -60.55 -10.96 31.98
N GLY A 67 -60.50 -12.21 31.52
CA GLY A 67 -61.66 -13.10 31.40
C GLY A 67 -62.40 -13.02 30.06
N GLN A 68 -61.84 -12.36 29.05
CA GLN A 68 -62.26 -12.49 27.65
C GLN A 68 -61.19 -13.25 26.87
N ASP A 69 -61.62 -14.16 25.99
CA ASP A 69 -60.75 -14.90 25.07
C ASP A 69 -60.59 -14.10 23.78
N GLU A 70 -59.36 -13.70 23.46
CA GLU A 70 -59.00 -13.11 22.17
C GLU A 70 -58.23 -14.11 21.30
N GLU A 71 -58.49 -14.06 20.00
CA GLU A 71 -57.94 -14.98 19.01
C GLU A 71 -57.19 -14.18 17.93
N VAL A 72 -55.87 -14.29 17.93
CA VAL A 72 -54.99 -13.60 16.98
C VAL A 72 -54.56 -14.58 15.89
N ILE A 73 -54.85 -14.26 14.64
CA ILE A 73 -54.35 -15.00 13.48
C ILE A 73 -53.04 -14.35 13.04
N LEU A 74 -51.93 -15.07 13.16
CA LEU A 74 -50.63 -14.63 12.67
C LEU A 74 -50.42 -15.16 11.25
N THR A 75 -50.12 -14.24 10.33
CA THR A 75 -49.74 -14.54 8.95
C THR A 75 -48.22 -14.51 8.79
N PRO A 76 -47.66 -15.10 7.71
CA PRO A 76 -46.23 -14.96 7.42
C PRO A 76 -45.77 -13.50 7.28
N ALA A 77 -46.65 -12.57 6.89
CA ALA A 77 -46.31 -11.16 6.72
C ALA A 77 -46.03 -10.45 8.06
N ASP A 78 -46.66 -10.86 9.16
CA ASP A 78 -46.48 -10.26 10.48
C ASP A 78 -45.07 -10.47 11.06
N PHE A 79 -44.36 -11.49 10.57
CA PHE A 79 -42.95 -11.75 10.87
C PHE A 79 -41.97 -10.91 10.01
N PHE A 80 -42.46 -10.30 8.92
CA PHE A 80 -41.68 -9.44 8.03
C PHE A 80 -42.13 -7.98 8.11
N GLN A 81 -41.99 -7.38 9.30
CA GLN A 81 -42.02 -5.92 9.42
C GLN A 81 -40.85 -5.31 8.62
N ASP A 82 -41.16 -4.71 7.48
CA ASP A 82 -40.21 -3.92 6.69
C ASP A 82 -39.77 -2.69 7.49
N LYS A 83 -38.59 -2.81 8.12
CA LYS A 83 -37.88 -1.69 8.73
C LYS A 83 -37.25 -0.82 7.65
N SER A 84 -38.08 0.03 7.04
CA SER A 84 -37.67 1.14 6.17
C SER A 84 -36.99 2.30 6.94
N GLU A 85 -36.11 1.97 7.90
CA GLU A 85 -35.25 2.90 8.63
C GLU A 85 -33.92 3.11 7.86
N THR A 86 -33.91 4.11 6.98
CA THR A 86 -32.72 4.88 6.53
C THR A 86 -31.37 4.14 6.49
N SER A 87 -31.30 2.99 5.79
CA SER A 87 -30.06 2.22 5.68
C SER A 87 -29.02 3.00 4.86
N ASN A 88 -27.98 3.52 5.53
CA ASN A 88 -27.09 4.55 4.98
C ASN A 88 -25.96 3.97 4.10
N HIS A 89 -26.31 3.03 3.22
CA HIS A 89 -25.40 2.19 2.42
C HIS A 89 -24.95 2.84 1.10
N GLN A 90 -25.10 4.15 0.93
CA GLN A 90 -24.68 4.84 -0.29
C GLN A 90 -23.16 5.04 -0.34
N VAL A 91 -22.57 4.93 -1.53
CA VAL A 91 -21.15 5.25 -1.75
C VAL A 91 -20.95 6.75 -1.53
N ILE A 92 -20.06 7.11 -0.62
CA ILE A 92 -19.73 8.51 -0.34
C ILE A 92 -18.90 9.06 -1.51
N LEU A 93 -19.50 9.97 -2.29
CA LEU A 93 -18.84 10.66 -3.40
C LEU A 93 -18.15 11.94 -2.90
N ALA A 94 -17.07 12.35 -3.57
CA ALA A 94 -16.50 13.67 -3.35
C ALA A 94 -17.46 14.76 -3.87
N PRO A 95 -17.39 16.01 -3.36
CA PRO A 95 -18.20 17.13 -3.86
C PRO A 95 -18.14 17.26 -5.38
N GLN A 96 -19.32 17.37 -6.00
CA GLN A 96 -19.49 17.50 -7.47
C GLN A 96 -18.99 16.29 -8.29
N VAL A 97 -18.90 15.10 -7.69
CA VAL A 97 -18.69 13.84 -8.41
C VAL A 97 -20.01 13.06 -8.45
N GLU A 98 -20.43 12.66 -9.65
CA GLU A 98 -21.62 11.81 -9.89
C GLU A 98 -21.20 10.33 -10.10
N PRO A 99 -22.09 9.34 -9.91
CA PRO A 99 -21.73 7.92 -9.95
C PRO A 99 -21.03 7.47 -11.24
N GLU A 100 -21.44 7.98 -12.41
CA GLU A 100 -20.84 7.65 -13.70
C GLU A 100 -19.37 8.08 -13.82
N MET A 101 -18.97 9.14 -13.10
CA MET A 101 -17.58 9.63 -13.05
C MET A 101 -16.61 8.65 -12.36
N LEU A 102 -17.14 7.64 -11.66
CA LEU A 102 -16.36 6.55 -11.06
C LEU A 102 -15.98 5.44 -12.06
N THR A 103 -16.26 5.61 -13.36
CA THR A 103 -15.87 4.67 -14.42
C THR A 103 -14.76 5.24 -15.30
N PRO A 104 -13.78 4.43 -15.75
CA PRO A 104 -12.80 4.88 -16.73
C PRO A 104 -13.45 5.21 -18.08
N GLU A 105 -14.53 4.52 -18.46
CA GLU A 105 -15.29 4.75 -19.70
C GLU A 105 -15.80 6.19 -19.82
N TYR A 106 -16.27 6.79 -18.72
CA TYR A 106 -16.78 8.18 -18.69
C TYR A 106 -15.74 9.19 -19.16
N TRP A 107 -14.50 9.04 -18.70
CA TRP A 107 -13.39 9.93 -19.04
C TRP A 107 -12.80 9.61 -20.42
N LEU A 108 -12.73 8.33 -20.79
CA LEU A 108 -12.23 7.92 -22.10
C LEU A 108 -13.17 8.28 -23.25
N ALA A 109 -14.49 8.32 -23.02
CA ALA A 109 -15.48 8.83 -23.98
C ALA A 109 -15.29 10.33 -24.32
N LYS A 110 -14.67 11.10 -23.41
CA LYS A 110 -14.37 12.53 -23.57
C LYS A 110 -12.93 12.77 -24.06
N THR A 111 -12.09 11.74 -24.10
CA THR A 111 -10.68 11.85 -24.44
C THR A 111 -10.45 11.77 -25.94
N THR A 112 -9.72 12.73 -26.52
CA THR A 112 -9.31 12.64 -27.93
C THR A 112 -8.15 11.66 -28.12
N SER A 113 -8.33 10.69 -29.03
CA SER A 113 -7.32 9.66 -29.38
C SER A 113 -6.72 8.91 -28.17
N PRO A 114 -7.54 8.29 -27.29
CA PRO A 114 -7.09 7.78 -26.00
C PRO A 114 -6.06 6.64 -26.13
N TYR A 115 -6.17 5.83 -27.19
CA TYR A 115 -5.27 4.70 -27.49
C TYR A 115 -3.97 5.09 -28.22
N LYS A 116 -3.74 6.37 -28.52
CA LYS A 116 -2.50 6.81 -29.16
C LYS A 116 -1.32 6.56 -28.22
N VAL A 117 -0.31 5.84 -28.70
CA VAL A 117 0.97 5.66 -28.00
C VAL A 117 1.66 7.01 -27.88
N MET A 118 1.94 7.42 -26.65
CA MET A 118 2.54 8.71 -26.31
C MET A 118 4.06 8.67 -26.28
N MET A 119 4.64 7.50 -25.97
CA MET A 119 6.07 7.17 -26.11
C MET A 119 6.19 5.68 -26.41
N SER A 120 7.12 5.31 -27.29
CA SER A 120 7.55 3.93 -27.48
C SER A 120 8.41 3.45 -26.31
N GLN A 121 8.57 2.13 -26.18
CA GLN A 121 9.45 1.56 -25.15
C GLN A 121 10.92 1.98 -25.29
N GLN A 122 11.38 2.29 -26.50
CA GLN A 122 12.74 2.81 -26.74
C GLN A 122 12.90 4.25 -26.20
N GLU A 123 11.87 5.09 -26.36
CA GLU A 123 11.86 6.44 -25.80
C GLU A 123 11.75 6.43 -24.27
N ILE A 124 10.97 5.51 -23.70
CA ILE A 124 10.90 5.29 -22.23
C ILE A 124 12.23 4.76 -21.70
N ALA A 125 12.89 3.83 -22.41
CA ALA A 125 14.21 3.34 -22.06
C ALA A 125 15.30 4.44 -22.07
N LYS A 126 15.25 5.37 -23.03
CA LYS A 126 16.12 6.56 -23.06
C LYS A 126 15.79 7.55 -21.95
N TRP A 127 14.51 7.86 -21.74
CA TRP A 127 14.06 8.73 -20.64
C TRP A 127 14.55 8.21 -19.28
N ASN A 128 14.51 6.89 -19.06
CA ASN A 128 15.04 6.23 -17.87
C ASN A 128 16.56 6.45 -17.66
N GLU A 129 17.34 6.61 -18.73
CA GLU A 129 18.76 6.96 -18.65
C GLU A 129 18.94 8.43 -18.22
N GLU A 130 18.15 9.34 -18.81
CA GLU A 130 18.14 10.76 -18.44
C GLU A 130 17.74 10.97 -16.96
N VAL A 131 16.81 10.18 -16.40
CA VAL A 131 16.45 10.26 -14.97
C VAL A 131 17.61 9.90 -14.05
N LEU A 132 18.42 8.89 -14.43
CA LEU A 132 19.58 8.44 -13.63
C LEU A 132 20.68 9.50 -13.52
N GLU A 133 20.75 10.43 -14.47
CA GLU A 133 21.68 11.57 -14.47
C GLU A 133 21.06 12.83 -13.85
N SER A 134 19.73 12.90 -13.77
CA SER A 134 18.97 14.06 -13.28
C SER A 134 19.12 14.33 -11.77
N ARG A 135 19.09 15.62 -11.42
CA ARG A 135 19.23 16.15 -10.05
C ARG A 135 18.09 17.09 -9.70
N PHE A 136 17.82 17.25 -8.41
CA PHE A 136 16.83 18.23 -7.91
C PHE A 136 17.23 19.69 -8.17
N SER A 137 18.53 20.00 -8.11
CA SER A 137 19.09 21.33 -8.36
C SER A 137 20.55 21.23 -8.82
N PRO A 138 21.07 22.16 -9.64
CA PRO A 138 22.51 22.27 -9.92
C PRO A 138 23.39 22.43 -8.67
N THR A 139 22.83 22.96 -7.58
CA THR A 139 23.53 23.16 -6.29
C THR A 139 23.39 21.99 -5.31
N GLU A 140 22.54 21.01 -5.62
CA GLU A 140 22.27 19.89 -4.71
C GLU A 140 23.01 18.61 -5.12
N TYR A 141 23.46 17.87 -4.12
CA TYR A 141 24.06 16.55 -4.29
C TYR A 141 23.01 15.46 -4.58
N TYR A 142 21.74 15.76 -4.35
CA TYR A 142 20.62 14.84 -4.47
C TYR A 142 20.25 14.58 -5.94
N ARG A 143 20.38 13.32 -6.37
CA ARG A 143 19.79 12.82 -7.61
C ARG A 143 18.31 12.51 -7.41
N ILE A 144 17.54 12.52 -8.48
CA ILE A 144 16.11 12.15 -8.46
C ILE A 144 15.94 10.64 -8.22
N VAL A 145 16.85 9.84 -8.78
CA VAL A 145 17.01 8.39 -8.56
C VAL A 145 18.50 8.04 -8.49
N THR A 146 18.81 6.84 -7.99
CA THR A 146 20.17 6.37 -7.73
C THR A 146 20.48 5.13 -8.58
N ASP A 147 21.56 5.19 -9.37
CA ASP A 147 22.03 4.05 -10.17
C ASP A 147 22.76 3.02 -9.30
N ILE A 148 22.00 2.17 -8.61
CA ILE A 148 22.51 1.13 -7.72
C ILE A 148 23.36 0.06 -8.41
N ARG A 149 23.36 0.00 -9.75
CA ARG A 149 24.26 -0.88 -10.53
C ARG A 149 25.71 -0.38 -10.48
N LYS A 150 25.92 0.94 -10.31
CA LYS A 150 27.22 1.62 -10.35
C LYS A 150 27.84 1.87 -8.96
N TYR A 151 27.26 1.30 -7.90
CA TYR A 151 27.76 1.49 -6.53
C TYR A 151 29.07 0.75 -6.28
N GLY A 152 29.96 1.37 -5.50
CA GLY A 152 31.24 0.76 -5.13
C GLY A 152 31.05 -0.51 -4.28
N ARG A 153 31.84 -1.55 -4.56
CA ARG A 153 31.81 -2.84 -3.84
C ARG A 153 32.05 -2.73 -2.32
N ARG A 154 32.56 -1.60 -1.85
CA ARG A 154 32.79 -1.30 -0.43
C ARG A 154 32.43 0.15 -0.11
N PHE A 155 31.82 0.35 1.06
CA PHE A 155 31.56 1.67 1.62
C PHE A 155 32.32 1.83 2.94
N ASN A 156 32.93 2.99 3.16
CA ASN A 156 33.53 3.33 4.44
C ASN A 156 32.48 3.83 5.45
N THR A 157 32.88 3.88 6.72
CA THR A 157 32.05 4.33 7.84
C THR A 157 31.35 5.68 7.60
N GLN A 158 31.99 6.64 6.93
CA GLN A 158 31.39 7.94 6.64
C GLN A 158 30.41 7.86 5.46
N GLN A 159 30.73 7.13 4.39
CA GLN A 159 29.82 6.97 3.26
C GLN A 159 28.49 6.31 3.66
N ILE A 160 28.50 5.37 4.61
CA ILE A 160 27.27 4.78 5.16
C ILE A 160 26.44 5.82 5.93
N ARG A 161 27.09 6.69 6.73
CA ARG A 161 26.43 7.82 7.39
C ARG A 161 25.86 8.81 6.37
N ASP A 162 26.60 9.10 5.31
CA ASP A 162 26.18 10.04 4.28
C ASP A 162 24.95 9.52 3.52
N GLU A 163 24.85 8.21 3.23
CA GLU A 163 23.62 7.61 2.66
C GLU A 163 22.44 7.61 3.65
N MET A 164 22.68 7.28 4.93
CA MET A 164 21.68 7.38 6.01
C MET A 164 21.10 8.80 6.16
N LEU A 165 21.92 9.83 5.88
CA LEU A 165 21.52 11.25 5.93
C LEU A 165 20.92 11.75 4.60
N ARG A 166 21.37 11.21 3.45
CA ARG A 166 21.04 11.74 2.11
C ARG A 166 19.55 11.80 1.81
N TYR A 167 18.78 10.83 2.30
CA TYR A 167 17.37 10.67 1.92
C TYR A 167 16.37 11.46 2.79
N ARG A 168 16.83 12.34 3.70
CA ARG A 168 15.93 12.99 4.69
C ARG A 168 16.01 14.51 4.80
N PRO A 169 15.44 15.28 3.85
CA PRO A 169 14.81 16.57 4.14
C PRO A 169 13.42 16.37 4.77
N GLY A 170 13.31 15.58 5.86
CA GLY A 170 12.02 15.18 6.44
C GLY A 170 12.12 14.37 7.74
N VAL A 171 12.19 15.10 8.86
CA VAL A 171 11.81 14.78 10.27
C VAL A 171 11.66 13.30 10.71
N ILE A 172 12.72 12.78 11.36
CA ILE A 172 12.71 12.27 12.77
C ILE A 172 14.08 12.61 13.40
N TRP A 173 15.11 12.86 12.59
CA TRP A 173 16.43 13.25 13.09
C TRP A 173 16.62 14.75 13.30
N TYR A 174 15.74 15.58 12.71
CA TYR A 174 15.83 17.03 12.80
C TYR A 174 14.46 17.69 12.80
N LYS A 175 14.27 18.70 13.65
CA LYS A 175 13.08 19.56 13.67
C LYS A 175 13.30 20.73 12.70
N LYS A 176 12.33 21.00 11.85
CA LYS A 176 12.33 22.16 10.95
C LYS A 176 11.83 23.39 11.71
N ASN A 177 12.74 24.08 12.40
CA ASN A 177 12.44 25.34 13.07
C ASN A 177 12.25 26.43 12.01
N LEU A 178 10.99 26.75 11.70
CA LEU A 178 10.64 27.92 10.89
C LEU A 178 10.91 29.21 11.68
N SER A 179 11.35 30.26 11.00
CA SER A 179 11.26 31.62 11.53
C SER A 179 9.80 32.05 11.68
N ALA A 180 9.51 33.02 12.55
CA ALA A 180 8.13 33.43 12.88
C ALA A 180 7.33 34.01 11.69
N ASP A 181 8.00 34.38 10.61
CA ASP A 181 7.44 34.82 9.32
C ASP A 181 7.29 33.68 8.29
N GLY A 182 7.71 32.45 8.64
CA GLY A 182 7.72 31.28 7.77
C GLY A 182 8.76 31.30 6.63
N THR A 183 9.55 32.37 6.46
CA THR A 183 10.39 32.54 5.26
C THR A 183 11.70 31.75 5.29
N LYS A 184 12.20 31.39 6.47
CA LYS A 184 13.43 30.63 6.67
C LYS A 184 13.16 29.40 7.51
N SER A 185 13.94 28.35 7.30
CA SER A 185 13.95 27.17 8.17
C SER A 185 15.36 26.79 8.56
N THR A 186 15.59 26.60 9.86
CA THR A 186 16.78 25.93 10.38
C THR A 186 16.46 24.47 10.69
N ILE A 187 17.48 23.63 10.58
CA ILE A 187 17.39 22.17 10.71
C ILE A 187 18.24 21.81 11.94
N HIS A 188 17.60 21.60 13.10
CA HIS A 188 18.31 21.29 14.35
C HIS A 188 18.16 19.80 14.69
N ARG A 189 19.25 19.15 15.10
CA ARG A 189 19.27 17.70 15.41
C ARG A 189 18.47 17.44 16.68
N LEU A 190 17.53 16.50 16.63
CA LEU A 190 16.68 16.19 17.77
C LEU A 190 17.50 15.81 19.00
N THR A 191 17.19 16.42 20.14
CA THR A 191 17.75 16.04 21.44
C THR A 191 16.95 14.87 22.03
N ARG A 192 17.35 14.36 23.19
CA ARG A 192 16.55 13.37 23.92
C ARG A 192 15.16 13.92 24.28
N GLU A 193 15.07 15.22 24.52
CA GLU A 193 13.87 15.93 24.93
C GLU A 193 12.88 16.08 23.76
N ASP A 194 13.35 16.28 22.52
CA ASP A 194 12.46 16.20 21.35
C ASP A 194 11.91 14.76 21.15
N TRP A 195 12.69 13.72 21.46
CA TRP A 195 12.20 12.33 21.40
C TRP A 195 11.05 12.09 22.38
N LEU A 196 11.03 12.76 23.54
CA LEU A 196 9.91 12.75 24.50
C LEU A 196 8.68 13.56 24.03
N THR A 197 8.64 14.06 22.78
CA THR A 197 7.47 14.76 22.21
C THR A 197 6.76 14.00 21.09
N PHE A 198 7.27 12.83 20.71
CA PHE A 198 6.54 11.86 19.87
C PHE A 198 5.71 10.94 20.77
N TYR A 199 4.66 10.36 20.20
CA TYR A 199 3.71 9.50 20.91
C TYR A 199 3.68 8.09 20.33
N ASP A 200 3.63 7.07 21.21
CA ASP A 200 3.20 5.73 20.83
C ASP A 200 1.67 5.69 20.73
N LYS A 201 1.18 5.38 19.52
CA LYS A 201 -0.25 5.30 19.18
C LYS A 201 -1.03 4.27 19.99
N MET A 202 -0.39 3.21 20.52
CA MET A 202 -1.11 2.22 21.33
C MET A 202 -1.37 2.66 22.77
N ASN A 203 -0.59 3.62 23.29
CA ASN A 203 -0.62 3.98 24.72
C ASN A 203 -0.90 5.47 24.99
N TYR A 204 -0.80 6.36 23.99
CA TYR A 204 -0.80 7.83 24.14
C TYR A 204 0.31 8.39 25.04
N GLU A 205 1.24 7.55 25.48
CA GLU A 205 2.42 7.94 26.26
C GLU A 205 3.49 8.59 25.37
N PRO A 206 4.23 9.58 25.89
CA PRO A 206 5.49 10.02 25.30
C PRO A 206 6.45 8.85 25.09
N LEU A 207 7.20 8.84 23.98
CA LEU A 207 8.19 7.77 23.75
C LEU A 207 9.16 7.62 24.92
N GLY A 208 9.37 6.38 25.34
CA GLY A 208 10.20 6.06 26.48
C GLY A 208 11.69 6.21 26.20
N THR A 209 12.48 6.01 27.26
CA THR A 209 13.92 5.81 27.10
C THR A 209 14.25 4.56 26.28
N LYS A 210 13.34 3.56 26.25
CA LYS A 210 13.50 2.30 25.52
C LYS A 210 13.62 2.53 24.01
N GLU A 211 12.83 3.43 23.44
CA GLU A 211 12.76 3.69 22.00
C GLU A 211 13.97 4.54 21.56
N TYR A 212 14.37 5.51 22.38
CA TYR A 212 15.67 6.19 22.26
C TYR A 212 16.87 5.21 22.39
N TYR A 213 16.75 4.14 23.17
CA TYR A 213 17.75 3.08 23.24
C TYR A 213 17.66 2.07 22.08
N ALA A 214 16.48 1.78 21.53
CA ALA A 214 16.34 1.00 20.30
C ALA A 214 17.08 1.70 19.15
N TYR A 215 16.81 3.00 18.98
CA TYR A 215 17.63 3.89 18.15
C TYR A 215 19.11 3.79 18.51
N THR A 216 19.57 4.25 19.68
CA THR A 216 21.02 4.36 19.95
C THR A 216 21.79 3.03 20.04
N THR A 217 21.10 1.88 20.13
CA THR A 217 21.74 0.55 20.07
C THR A 217 21.71 -0.11 18.69
N ALA A 218 20.68 0.12 17.87
CA ALA A 218 20.66 -0.31 16.46
C ALA A 218 21.51 0.62 15.58
N TYR A 219 21.48 1.92 15.85
CA TYR A 219 22.40 2.95 15.37
C TYR A 219 23.75 2.96 16.11
N ARG A 220 24.18 1.81 16.67
CA ARG A 220 25.62 1.57 16.86
C ARG A 220 26.26 1.45 15.49
N TYR A 221 26.61 2.62 14.94
CA TYR A 221 27.40 2.79 13.73
C TYR A 221 28.59 1.84 13.70
N PRO A 222 29.14 1.55 12.52
CA PRO A 222 30.53 1.15 12.45
C PRO A 222 31.40 2.17 13.21
N GLN A 223 31.95 1.73 14.34
CA GLN A 223 32.84 2.56 15.17
C GLN A 223 34.27 2.51 14.63
N ASN A 224 34.71 1.32 14.17
CA ASN A 224 36.12 1.02 13.88
C ASN A 224 36.29 -0.02 12.74
N LEU A 225 35.75 0.22 11.54
CA LEU A 225 36.24 -0.45 10.31
C LEU A 225 36.36 0.56 9.17
N ASP A 226 37.42 0.38 8.38
CA ASP A 226 37.73 1.21 7.22
C ASP A 226 36.70 1.01 6.10
N TYR A 227 36.21 -0.22 5.91
CA TYR A 227 35.32 -0.60 4.82
C TYR A 227 34.37 -1.75 5.18
N TYR A 228 33.14 -1.67 4.70
CA TYR A 228 32.16 -2.76 4.69
C TYR A 228 31.89 -3.22 3.26
N PRO A 229 31.76 -4.54 3.01
CA PRO A 229 31.30 -5.04 1.73
C PRO A 229 29.82 -4.71 1.52
N VAL A 230 29.49 -4.07 0.40
CA VAL A 230 28.09 -3.91 -0.01
C VAL A 230 27.59 -5.27 -0.48
N ARG A 231 26.55 -5.80 0.18
CA ARG A 231 25.86 -7.01 -0.28
C ARG A 231 24.72 -6.63 -1.23
N LYS A 232 24.27 -7.58 -2.04
CA LYS A 232 23.12 -7.45 -2.93
C LYS A 232 21.99 -8.35 -2.45
N GLY A 233 20.75 -7.91 -2.67
CA GLY A 233 19.58 -8.71 -2.37
C GLY A 233 18.37 -8.33 -3.21
N ILE A 234 17.36 -9.19 -3.21
CA ILE A 234 16.08 -9.01 -3.90
C ILE A 234 14.96 -9.05 -2.85
N CYS A 235 13.98 -8.17 -2.97
CA CYS A 235 12.80 -8.18 -2.08
C CYS A 235 11.84 -9.33 -2.46
N ILE A 236 11.54 -10.21 -1.50
CA ILE A 236 10.82 -11.48 -1.76
C ILE A 236 9.29 -11.41 -1.57
N LYS A 237 8.76 -10.23 -1.23
CA LYS A 237 7.32 -9.93 -1.11
C LYS A 237 7.13 -8.41 -1.09
N ARG A 238 5.89 -7.92 -1.06
CA ARG A 238 5.61 -6.54 -0.64
C ARG A 238 6.11 -6.34 0.79
N SER A 239 6.91 -5.30 0.99
CA SER A 239 7.46 -4.92 2.30
C SER A 239 7.55 -3.39 2.42
N THR A 240 8.12 -2.91 3.52
CA THR A 240 8.19 -1.49 3.90
C THR A 240 9.61 -1.06 4.25
N ILE A 241 9.99 0.12 3.76
CA ILE A 241 11.24 0.81 4.10
C ILE A 241 10.93 1.83 5.20
N ARG A 242 11.68 1.76 6.31
CA ARG A 242 11.47 2.53 7.54
C ARG A 242 12.69 3.37 7.91
N ASN A 243 12.51 4.38 8.75
CA ASN A 243 13.54 5.36 9.11
C ASN A 243 14.44 4.90 10.28
N ILE A 244 13.88 4.09 11.18
CA ILE A 244 14.58 3.28 12.17
C ILE A 244 14.23 1.80 11.98
N PRO A 245 15.10 0.88 12.41
CA PRO A 245 14.81 -0.55 12.45
C PRO A 245 13.91 -0.87 13.66
N ASP A 246 12.68 -0.39 13.62
CA ASP A 246 11.65 -0.58 14.65
C ASP A 246 10.26 -0.66 13.99
N GLU A 247 9.40 -1.55 14.50
CA GLU A 247 8.04 -1.78 14.00
C GLU A 247 7.03 -0.75 14.53
N THR A 248 7.30 -0.13 15.68
CA THR A 248 6.40 0.80 16.37
C THR A 248 5.90 1.91 15.43
N PHE A 249 4.62 2.27 15.55
CA PHE A 249 4.03 3.42 14.87
C PHE A 249 4.39 4.70 15.62
N TYR A 250 4.85 5.73 14.90
CA TYR A 250 5.21 7.02 15.48
C TYR A 250 4.43 8.15 14.80
N SER A 251 3.90 9.10 15.57
CA SER A 251 3.35 10.37 15.03
C SER A 251 3.94 11.58 15.77
N ASP A 252 4.08 12.69 15.04
CA ASP A 252 4.48 14.01 15.52
C ASP A 252 3.30 14.99 15.70
N ASP A 253 2.06 14.56 15.40
CA ASP A 253 0.83 15.32 15.63
C ASP A 253 -0.23 14.40 16.32
N PRO A 254 -0.56 14.61 17.61
CA PRO A 254 -1.54 13.78 18.32
C PRO A 254 -2.98 13.93 17.78
N SER A 255 -3.24 14.89 16.88
CA SER A 255 -4.51 15.00 16.12
C SER A 255 -4.47 14.26 14.77
N PHE A 256 -3.33 13.66 14.41
CA PHE A 256 -3.06 13.01 13.13
C PHE A 256 -2.44 11.60 13.36
N TRP A 257 -3.28 10.66 13.77
CA TRP A 257 -2.89 9.35 14.30
C TRP A 257 -2.76 8.23 13.25
N TYR A 258 -2.78 8.54 11.94
CA TYR A 258 -2.74 7.52 10.88
C TYR A 258 -1.54 7.59 9.92
N ASP A 259 -0.74 8.66 9.92
CA ASP A 259 0.51 8.73 9.16
C ASP A 259 1.69 8.38 10.09
N ASP A 260 2.42 7.30 9.80
CA ASP A 260 3.60 6.89 10.55
C ASP A 260 4.85 7.63 10.07
N VAL A 261 5.44 8.50 10.90
CA VAL A 261 6.65 9.25 10.55
C VAL A 261 7.89 8.35 10.41
N ASN A 262 7.83 7.11 10.92
CA ASN A 262 8.87 6.11 10.68
C ASN A 262 8.75 5.46 9.30
N GLN A 263 7.60 5.49 8.64
CA GLN A 263 7.44 4.93 7.31
C GLN A 263 8.05 5.83 6.21
N ILE A 264 8.76 5.25 5.24
CA ILE A 264 9.34 5.96 4.07
C ILE A 264 8.65 5.57 2.77
N SER A 265 8.61 4.26 2.47
CA SER A 265 8.12 3.75 1.19
C SER A 265 7.73 2.28 1.28
N GLY A 266 6.71 1.88 0.50
CA GLY A 266 6.58 0.50 0.08
C GLY A 266 7.75 0.07 -0.83
N ILE A 267 8.03 -1.22 -0.86
CA ILE A 267 8.89 -1.88 -1.84
C ILE A 267 8.16 -3.13 -2.36
N LEU A 268 8.20 -3.33 -3.67
CA LEU A 268 7.53 -4.45 -4.35
C LEU A 268 8.42 -5.70 -4.34
N MET A 269 7.80 -6.86 -4.56
CA MET A 269 8.53 -8.08 -4.90
C MET A 269 9.40 -7.84 -6.15
N ASN A 270 10.55 -8.54 -6.24
CA ASN A 270 11.54 -8.43 -7.33
C ASN A 270 12.23 -7.06 -7.46
N GLU A 271 12.02 -6.10 -6.54
CA GLU A 271 12.84 -4.87 -6.50
C GLU A 271 14.25 -5.20 -5.98
N PRO A 272 15.32 -4.82 -6.72
CA PRO A 272 16.70 -5.07 -6.30
C PRO A 272 17.20 -4.02 -5.28
N VAL A 273 17.93 -4.49 -4.26
CA VAL A 273 18.49 -3.66 -3.19
C VAL A 273 19.98 -3.89 -2.98
N LEU A 274 20.70 -2.80 -2.68
CA LEU A 274 22.01 -2.88 -2.04
C LEU A 274 21.83 -2.89 -0.53
N ILE A 275 22.48 -3.81 0.16
CA ILE A 275 22.52 -3.89 1.62
C ILE A 275 23.80 -3.21 2.08
N LEU A 276 23.64 -2.04 2.72
CA LEU A 276 24.72 -1.17 3.20
C LEU A 276 25.09 -1.47 4.66
N TRP A 277 24.13 -1.96 5.46
CA TRP A 277 24.32 -2.27 6.88
C TRP A 277 23.39 -3.39 7.35
N GLU A 278 23.66 -3.95 8.53
CA GLU A 278 22.80 -4.91 9.23
C GLU A 278 22.73 -4.51 10.70
N SER A 279 21.52 -4.51 11.28
CA SER A 279 21.29 -4.06 12.65
C SER A 279 22.02 -4.91 13.69
N LYS A 280 22.22 -4.35 14.90
CA LYS A 280 22.92 -5.03 15.99
C LYS A 280 22.21 -6.32 16.45
N ASP A 281 20.88 -6.30 16.44
CA ASP A 281 19.99 -7.43 16.78
C ASP A 281 19.80 -8.43 15.62
N LYS A 282 20.35 -8.14 14.44
CA LYS A 282 20.25 -8.94 13.21
C LYS A 282 18.86 -9.06 12.58
N ASN A 283 17.86 -8.32 13.05
CA ASN A 283 16.51 -8.38 12.45
C ASN A 283 16.33 -7.50 11.21
N TRP A 284 17.25 -6.56 10.93
CA TRP A 284 17.08 -5.55 9.88
C TRP A 284 18.34 -5.34 9.02
N TYR A 285 18.12 -4.95 7.76
CA TYR A 285 19.14 -4.40 6.88
C TYR A 285 18.90 -2.91 6.65
N LEU A 286 19.98 -2.10 6.56
CA LEU A 286 19.90 -0.80 5.89
C LEU A 286 20.10 -1.06 4.39
N ILE A 287 19.13 -0.64 3.58
CA ILE A 287 19.11 -0.84 2.14
C ILE A 287 19.11 0.48 1.35
N GLN A 288 19.54 0.37 0.09
CA GLN A 288 19.40 1.37 -0.97
C GLN A 288 18.70 0.72 -2.18
N THR A 289 17.50 1.19 -2.51
CA THR A 289 16.82 0.95 -3.79
C THR A 289 17.24 2.00 -4.82
N TYR A 290 16.69 1.98 -6.05
CA TYR A 290 16.91 3.08 -6.98
C TYR A 290 16.20 4.39 -6.58
N TYR A 291 15.17 4.37 -5.71
CA TYR A 291 14.32 5.54 -5.40
C TYR A 291 14.36 6.02 -3.95
N SER A 292 14.88 5.21 -3.02
CA SER A 292 14.86 5.46 -1.57
C SER A 292 15.90 4.60 -0.83
N ALA A 293 16.34 5.06 0.35
CA ALA A 293 17.14 4.29 1.29
C ALA A 293 16.49 4.29 2.69
N GLY A 294 16.77 3.25 3.48
CA GLY A 294 16.24 3.10 4.84
C GLY A 294 16.37 1.67 5.35
N TRP A 295 15.72 1.36 6.45
CA TRP A 295 15.74 0.04 7.09
C TRP A 295 14.61 -0.85 6.58
N ILE A 296 14.86 -2.15 6.46
CA ILE A 296 13.87 -3.17 6.09
C ILE A 296 14.12 -4.45 6.89
N HIS A 297 13.06 -5.24 7.12
CA HIS A 297 13.19 -6.53 7.77
C HIS A 297 14.10 -7.49 6.98
N LYS A 298 15.03 -8.14 7.69
CA LYS A 298 15.97 -9.11 7.13
C LYS A 298 15.28 -10.34 6.52
N SER A 299 14.11 -10.71 7.02
CA SER A 299 13.26 -11.77 6.46
C SER A 299 12.86 -11.50 5.01
N ASP A 300 12.72 -10.22 4.65
CA ASP A 300 12.02 -9.80 3.43
C ASP A 300 12.98 -9.60 2.23
N ILE A 301 14.30 -9.71 2.47
CA ILE A 301 15.35 -9.60 1.48
C ILE A 301 16.18 -10.89 1.43
N ALA A 302 16.20 -11.57 0.29
CA ALA A 302 17.11 -12.69 0.04
C ALA A 302 18.44 -12.20 -0.56
N LEU A 303 19.57 -12.78 -0.16
CA LEU A 303 20.91 -12.41 -0.64
C LEU A 303 21.17 -12.98 -2.05
N CYS A 304 21.73 -12.19 -2.96
CA CYS A 304 21.97 -12.60 -4.35
C CYS A 304 23.37 -12.25 -4.85
N THR A 305 23.79 -12.96 -5.90
CA THR A 305 25.06 -12.79 -6.62
C THR A 305 25.07 -11.55 -7.51
N ASP A 306 26.25 -11.19 -8.04
CA ASP A 306 26.39 -10.12 -9.05
C ASP A 306 25.56 -10.42 -10.33
N GLU A 307 25.40 -11.70 -10.69
CA GLU A 307 24.67 -12.18 -11.88
C GLU A 307 23.15 -12.16 -11.69
N GLU A 308 22.64 -12.76 -10.60
CA GLU A 308 21.21 -12.73 -10.27
C GLU A 308 20.70 -11.30 -10.15
N PHE A 309 21.44 -10.44 -9.45
CA PHE A 309 21.09 -9.03 -9.29
C PHE A 309 20.95 -8.30 -10.62
N ALA A 310 21.80 -8.61 -11.61
CA ALA A 310 21.76 -7.98 -12.93
C ALA A 310 20.46 -8.29 -13.71
N LYS A 311 19.75 -9.38 -13.39
CA LYS A 311 18.49 -9.73 -14.05
C LYS A 311 17.37 -8.70 -13.80
N TYR A 312 17.40 -7.98 -12.68
CA TYR A 312 16.27 -7.16 -12.21
C TYR A 312 16.31 -5.68 -12.66
N PHE A 313 16.97 -5.38 -13.78
CA PHE A 313 17.12 -4.01 -14.30
C PHE A 313 16.64 -3.87 -15.76
N ASP A 314 16.54 -2.61 -16.20
CA ASP A 314 16.33 -2.20 -17.60
C ASP A 314 15.13 -2.87 -18.32
N TYR A 315 14.02 -3.13 -17.62
CA TYR A 315 12.83 -3.80 -18.18
C TYR A 315 12.27 -3.16 -19.46
N ALA A 316 12.39 -1.84 -19.65
CA ALA A 316 12.02 -1.14 -20.90
C ALA A 316 12.90 -1.52 -22.12
N LYS A 317 13.97 -2.30 -21.92
CA LYS A 317 14.90 -2.80 -22.96
C LYS A 317 14.90 -4.34 -23.11
N LYS A 318 14.24 -5.08 -22.20
CA LYS A 318 14.11 -6.55 -22.27
C LYS A 318 13.17 -6.95 -23.42
N ASP A 319 13.20 -8.22 -23.83
CA ASP A 319 12.11 -8.72 -24.65
C ASP A 319 10.85 -8.79 -23.78
N LYS A 320 9.70 -8.41 -24.34
CA LYS A 320 8.38 -8.63 -23.72
C LYS A 320 8.10 -10.11 -23.43
N ASN A 321 8.87 -11.01 -24.04
CA ASN A 321 8.80 -12.44 -23.80
C ASN A 321 9.50 -12.91 -22.52
N ASP A 322 10.35 -12.09 -21.90
CA ASP A 322 11.16 -12.48 -20.73
C ASP A 322 10.44 -12.27 -19.38
N PHE A 323 9.31 -11.57 -19.36
CA PHE A 323 8.61 -11.18 -18.13
C PHE A 323 7.13 -10.82 -18.35
N VAL A 324 6.39 -10.79 -17.24
CA VAL A 324 5.08 -10.16 -17.13
C VAL A 324 5.11 -9.00 -16.13
N THR A 325 4.23 -8.01 -16.33
CA THR A 325 3.97 -6.96 -15.33
C THR A 325 2.57 -7.11 -14.78
N ILE A 326 2.43 -7.13 -13.45
CA ILE A 326 1.13 -7.16 -12.77
C ILE A 326 0.38 -5.86 -13.02
N THR A 327 -0.87 -5.97 -13.47
CA THR A 327 -1.74 -4.82 -13.83
C THR A 327 -3.00 -4.72 -12.99
N GLU A 328 -3.30 -5.70 -12.12
CA GLU A 328 -4.22 -5.47 -11.01
C GLU A 328 -3.58 -4.63 -9.92
N ASP A 329 -4.42 -3.90 -9.18
CA ASP A 329 -4.00 -3.15 -8.01
C ASP A 329 -3.26 -4.05 -6.99
N GLN A 330 -3.91 -5.18 -6.67
CA GLN A 330 -3.48 -6.26 -5.78
C GLN A 330 -4.00 -7.59 -6.35
N PHE A 331 -3.20 -8.65 -6.29
CA PHE A 331 -3.59 -10.02 -6.66
C PHE A 331 -2.98 -11.02 -5.66
N LEU A 332 -3.82 -11.81 -5.00
CA LEU A 332 -3.36 -12.89 -4.13
C LEU A 332 -2.96 -14.10 -4.98
N LEU A 333 -1.71 -14.55 -4.86
CA LEU A 333 -1.20 -15.70 -5.56
C LEU A 333 -1.84 -16.99 -5.03
N GLN A 334 -2.32 -17.85 -5.92
CA GLN A 334 -3.03 -19.07 -5.52
C GLN A 334 -2.05 -20.19 -5.16
N GLY A 335 -2.41 -21.00 -4.16
CA GLY A 335 -1.72 -22.25 -3.86
C GLY A 335 -2.01 -23.29 -4.94
N ASP A 336 -0.97 -23.99 -5.40
CA ASP A 336 -1.13 -25.19 -6.24
C ASP A 336 -0.44 -26.39 -5.55
N CYS A 337 -1.00 -27.58 -5.77
CA CYS A 337 -0.41 -28.85 -5.34
C CYS A 337 0.56 -29.42 -6.39
N VAL A 338 0.59 -28.87 -7.60
CA VAL A 338 1.44 -29.30 -8.71
C VAL A 338 2.69 -28.43 -8.85
N ILE A 339 2.52 -27.12 -8.69
CA ILE A 339 3.64 -26.17 -8.69
C ILE A 339 4.04 -25.97 -7.22
N GLU A 340 5.12 -26.63 -6.79
CA GLU A 340 5.49 -26.71 -5.38
C GLU A 340 5.63 -25.33 -4.70
N ASN A 341 4.92 -25.17 -3.58
CA ASN A 341 5.13 -24.10 -2.61
C ASN A 341 5.04 -22.66 -3.20
N THR A 342 4.17 -22.40 -4.17
CA THR A 342 3.94 -21.07 -4.80
C THR A 342 3.85 -19.92 -3.80
N GLY A 343 3.29 -20.19 -2.62
CA GLY A 343 3.03 -19.21 -1.57
C GLY A 343 1.65 -18.61 -1.74
N SER A 344 0.64 -19.31 -1.21
CA SER A 344 -0.79 -18.91 -1.21
C SER A 344 -1.08 -17.54 -0.59
N ASP A 345 -0.10 -17.01 0.14
CA ASP A 345 -0.21 -15.81 0.96
C ASP A 345 0.56 -14.63 0.34
N VAL A 346 1.17 -14.84 -0.84
CA VAL A 346 1.91 -13.81 -1.59
C VAL A 346 0.92 -12.89 -2.28
N VAL A 347 0.77 -11.67 -1.78
CA VAL A 347 0.08 -10.59 -2.50
C VAL A 347 1.06 -9.93 -3.47
N LEU A 348 0.72 -9.99 -4.75
CA LEU A 348 1.36 -9.28 -5.85
C LEU A 348 0.64 -7.93 -6.08
N PHE A 349 1.37 -6.93 -6.56
CA PHE A 349 0.87 -5.55 -6.66
C PHE A 349 1.15 -4.96 -8.05
N MET A 350 0.32 -4.01 -8.49
CA MET A 350 0.53 -3.25 -9.73
C MET A 350 1.99 -2.78 -9.88
N GLY A 351 2.58 -2.97 -11.07
CA GLY A 351 3.96 -2.59 -11.35
C GLY A 351 5.03 -3.55 -10.79
N THR A 352 4.64 -4.69 -10.22
CA THR A 352 5.55 -5.81 -9.96
C THR A 352 5.90 -6.49 -11.28
N TYR A 353 7.20 -6.71 -11.52
CA TYR A 353 7.70 -7.49 -12.66
C TYR A 353 8.05 -8.90 -12.21
N LEU A 354 7.64 -9.92 -12.97
CA LEU A 354 7.96 -11.33 -12.72
C LEU A 354 8.56 -11.92 -14.00
N HIS A 355 9.74 -12.54 -13.93
CA HIS A 355 10.33 -13.20 -15.09
C HIS A 355 9.47 -14.40 -15.50
N THR A 356 9.31 -14.66 -16.80
CA THR A 356 8.58 -15.83 -17.29
C THR A 356 9.47 -17.06 -17.33
N ALA A 357 8.88 -18.21 -17.05
CA ALA A 357 9.51 -19.52 -17.26
C ALA A 357 8.74 -20.31 -18.33
N ASP A 358 9.34 -21.40 -18.82
CA ASP A 358 8.71 -22.27 -19.82
C ASP A 358 7.89 -23.38 -19.13
N TRP A 359 6.69 -23.67 -19.63
CA TRP A 359 5.88 -24.79 -19.15
C TRP A 359 6.59 -26.14 -19.40
N ASP A 360 7.40 -26.25 -20.46
CA ASP A 360 8.22 -27.45 -20.74
C ASP A 360 9.42 -27.59 -19.78
N SER A 361 9.72 -26.57 -18.96
CA SER A 361 10.77 -26.66 -17.93
C SER A 361 10.31 -27.38 -16.66
N ILE A 362 9.00 -27.58 -16.46
CA ILE A 362 8.48 -28.28 -15.28
C ILE A 362 8.48 -29.79 -15.54
N ASN A 363 9.33 -30.53 -14.81
CA ASN A 363 9.42 -31.99 -14.90
C ASN A 363 8.24 -32.69 -14.19
N LEU A 364 7.03 -32.49 -14.71
CA LEU A 364 5.79 -33.06 -14.21
C LEU A 364 5.58 -34.49 -14.72
N THR A 365 5.04 -35.35 -13.86
CA THR A 365 4.45 -36.62 -14.31
C THR A 365 3.23 -36.33 -15.20
N GLU A 366 2.86 -37.26 -16.09
CA GLU A 366 1.73 -37.02 -17.01
C GLU A 366 0.42 -36.64 -16.27
N GLN A 367 0.14 -37.28 -15.13
CA GLN A 367 -1.01 -36.98 -14.26
C GLN A 367 -1.02 -35.52 -13.76
N PHE A 368 0.13 -34.88 -13.62
CA PHE A 368 0.24 -33.49 -13.19
C PHE A 368 0.17 -32.50 -14.35
N LYS A 369 0.48 -32.90 -15.58
CA LYS A 369 0.32 -32.04 -16.77
C LYS A 369 -1.14 -31.70 -17.05
N GLU A 370 -2.07 -32.58 -16.68
CA GLU A 370 -3.53 -32.34 -16.76
C GLU A 370 -4.01 -31.11 -15.97
N ARG A 371 -3.19 -30.59 -15.05
CA ARG A 371 -3.51 -29.42 -14.22
C ARG A 371 -2.85 -28.12 -14.67
N ILE A 372 -2.11 -28.10 -15.78
CA ILE A 372 -1.50 -26.87 -16.31
C ILE A 372 -2.61 -25.85 -16.67
N PRO A 373 -2.67 -24.68 -16.02
CA PRO A 373 -3.78 -23.75 -16.20
C PRO A 373 -3.70 -23.03 -17.56
N HIS A 374 -4.74 -23.23 -18.37
CA HIS A 374 -4.95 -22.44 -19.59
C HIS A 374 -5.02 -20.93 -19.27
N SER A 375 -4.72 -20.09 -20.27
CA SER A 375 -4.75 -18.62 -20.15
C SER A 375 -3.88 -18.04 -19.02
N SER A 376 -2.79 -18.73 -18.65
CA SER A 376 -1.86 -18.30 -17.60
C SER A 376 -0.41 -18.32 -18.10
N TYR A 377 0.42 -17.45 -17.55
CA TYR A 377 1.87 -17.46 -17.73
C TYR A 377 2.52 -18.18 -16.54
N LEU A 378 3.51 -19.02 -16.81
CA LEU A 378 4.41 -19.51 -15.77
C LEU A 378 5.47 -18.44 -15.48
N VAL A 379 5.74 -18.18 -14.20
CA VAL A 379 6.68 -17.14 -13.76
C VAL A 379 7.60 -17.60 -12.64
N GLU A 380 8.75 -16.93 -12.52
CA GLU A 380 9.68 -17.02 -11.41
C GLU A 380 9.22 -16.14 -10.23
N ILE A 381 8.97 -16.76 -9.08
CA ILE A 381 8.69 -16.12 -7.78
C ILE A 381 9.95 -16.24 -6.90
N PRO A 382 10.50 -15.12 -6.38
CA PRO A 382 11.66 -15.16 -5.49
C PRO A 382 11.27 -15.67 -4.09
N TYR A 383 12.15 -16.43 -3.45
CA TYR A 383 12.07 -16.73 -2.03
C TYR A 383 13.44 -16.69 -1.36
N LYS A 384 13.46 -16.69 -0.03
CA LYS A 384 14.68 -16.77 0.78
C LYS A 384 14.89 -18.20 1.24
N LYS A 385 16.04 -18.79 0.90
CA LYS A 385 16.48 -20.10 1.41
C LYS A 385 16.98 -20.00 2.86
N ASP A 386 17.15 -21.15 3.50
CA ASP A 386 17.67 -21.27 4.86
C ASP A 386 19.11 -20.72 5.02
N ASP A 387 19.90 -20.69 3.93
CA ASP A 387 21.24 -20.08 3.87
C ASP A 387 21.22 -18.55 3.65
N GLU A 388 20.06 -17.94 3.81
CA GLU A 388 19.71 -16.55 3.49
C GLU A 388 19.75 -16.14 1.99
N THR A 389 20.12 -17.03 1.07
CA THR A 389 20.26 -16.70 -0.36
C THR A 389 18.93 -16.72 -1.12
N LEU A 390 18.93 -16.09 -2.30
CA LEU A 390 17.84 -16.09 -3.26
C LEU A 390 17.63 -17.48 -3.84
N GLY A 391 16.40 -17.98 -3.73
CA GLY A 391 15.90 -19.09 -4.53
C GLY A 391 14.76 -18.63 -5.43
N THR A 392 14.49 -19.41 -6.47
CA THR A 392 13.33 -19.25 -7.34
C THR A 392 12.38 -20.41 -7.12
N LYS A 393 11.08 -20.11 -7.05
CA LYS A 393 9.99 -21.07 -7.28
C LYS A 393 9.24 -20.67 -8.54
N LEU A 394 8.42 -21.59 -9.04
CA LEU A 394 7.50 -21.31 -10.13
C LEU A 394 6.12 -20.95 -9.59
N ALA A 395 5.33 -20.21 -10.37
CA ALA A 395 3.90 -20.02 -10.12
C ALA A 395 3.14 -19.70 -11.42
N ALA A 396 1.84 -19.95 -11.43
CA ALA A 396 0.95 -19.57 -12.53
C ALA A 396 0.30 -18.19 -12.27
N ILE A 397 0.41 -17.28 -13.23
CA ILE A 397 -0.23 -15.96 -13.20
C ILE A 397 -1.27 -15.87 -14.32
N PRO A 398 -2.57 -15.68 -14.03
CA PRO A 398 -3.59 -15.51 -15.06
C PRO A 398 -3.28 -14.32 -15.99
N ALA A 399 -3.43 -14.52 -17.30
CA ALA A 399 -3.21 -13.48 -18.31
C ALA A 399 -4.21 -12.31 -18.23
N GLY A 400 -5.27 -12.43 -17.41
CA GLY A 400 -6.18 -11.33 -17.09
C GLY A 400 -5.65 -10.35 -16.03
N VAL A 401 -4.75 -10.78 -15.14
CA VAL A 401 -4.25 -9.92 -14.03
C VAL A 401 -2.92 -9.22 -14.33
N CYS A 402 -2.30 -9.58 -15.45
CA CYS A 402 -0.98 -9.11 -15.86
C CYS A 402 -0.93 -8.83 -17.37
N CYS A 403 0.10 -8.11 -17.81
CA CYS A 403 0.44 -7.97 -19.22
C CYS A 403 1.79 -8.62 -19.51
N LYS A 404 1.97 -9.10 -20.75
CA LYS A 404 3.24 -9.69 -21.21
C LYS A 404 4.20 -8.56 -21.62
N GLY A 405 5.36 -8.49 -20.97
CA GLY A 405 6.23 -7.31 -21.01
C GLY A 405 5.61 -6.11 -20.29
N LEU A 406 5.47 -5.00 -21.01
CA LEU A 406 4.97 -3.70 -20.51
C LEU A 406 3.75 -3.24 -21.31
N MET A 407 2.85 -2.50 -20.66
CA MET A 407 1.73 -1.85 -21.32
C MET A 407 2.20 -0.75 -22.27
N PRO A 408 1.53 -0.54 -23.42
CA PRO A 408 1.73 0.66 -24.23
C PRO A 408 1.37 1.92 -23.44
N TYR A 409 2.24 2.94 -23.43
CA TYR A 409 1.97 4.21 -22.75
C TYR A 409 0.93 5.03 -23.53
N THR A 410 -0.33 4.97 -23.09
CA THR A 410 -1.50 5.60 -23.73
C THR A 410 -2.40 6.21 -22.66
N GLN A 411 -3.23 7.21 -23.03
CA GLN A 411 -4.19 7.81 -22.10
C GLN A 411 -5.19 6.75 -21.59
N ALA A 412 -5.65 5.86 -22.48
CA ALA A 412 -6.50 4.72 -22.14
C ALA A 412 -5.91 3.84 -21.04
N ASN A 413 -4.64 3.43 -21.19
CA ASN A 413 -4.02 2.52 -20.21
C ASN A 413 -3.68 3.21 -18.89
N ILE A 414 -3.38 4.52 -18.87
CA ILE A 414 -3.22 5.27 -17.61
C ILE A 414 -4.53 5.26 -16.83
N ILE A 415 -5.64 5.60 -17.49
CA ILE A 415 -6.95 5.66 -16.84
C ILE A 415 -7.44 4.28 -16.41
N ASN A 416 -7.34 3.26 -17.27
CA ASN A 416 -7.74 1.90 -16.91
C ASN A 416 -6.93 1.32 -15.75
N LEU A 417 -5.64 1.66 -15.62
CA LEU A 417 -4.86 1.30 -14.42
C LEU A 417 -5.26 2.13 -13.20
N ALA A 418 -5.48 3.44 -13.37
CA ALA A 418 -5.81 4.34 -12.26
C ALA A 418 -7.09 3.92 -11.53
N PHE A 419 -8.13 3.54 -12.29
CA PHE A 419 -9.44 3.17 -11.74
C PHE A 419 -9.43 1.79 -11.04
N LYS A 420 -8.46 0.90 -11.30
CA LYS A 420 -8.33 -0.36 -10.55
C LYS A 420 -7.98 -0.17 -9.07
N SER A 421 -7.41 0.97 -8.71
CA SER A 421 -7.16 1.34 -7.30
C SER A 421 -8.28 2.18 -6.69
N LEU A 422 -9.37 2.50 -7.41
CA LEU A 422 -10.43 3.38 -6.90
C LEU A 422 -11.04 2.81 -5.60
N GLY A 423 -11.19 3.66 -4.58
CA GLY A 423 -11.68 3.27 -3.26
C GLY A 423 -10.67 2.54 -2.37
N LYS A 424 -9.48 2.15 -2.87
CA LYS A 424 -8.39 1.62 -2.03
C LYS A 424 -7.94 2.67 -1.02
N ARG A 425 -7.51 2.23 0.17
CA ARG A 425 -7.19 3.15 1.27
C ARG A 425 -5.90 3.93 1.00
N TYR A 426 -5.80 5.12 1.57
CA TYR A 426 -4.56 5.88 1.61
C TYR A 426 -3.58 5.24 2.59
N GLY A 427 -2.39 4.85 2.11
CA GLY A 427 -1.32 4.30 2.95
C GLY A 427 -0.09 5.20 2.94
N TRP A 428 0.07 6.07 3.93
CA TRP A 428 1.23 6.96 4.06
C TRP A 428 2.55 6.20 3.93
N GLY A 429 3.43 6.63 3.03
CA GLY A 429 4.69 5.96 2.75
C GLY A 429 4.55 4.46 2.41
N GLY A 430 3.37 3.98 2.00
CA GLY A 430 3.10 2.57 1.76
C GLY A 430 2.75 1.73 3.00
N MET A 431 2.24 2.34 4.08
CA MET A 431 1.57 1.68 5.21
C MET A 431 0.41 0.75 4.77
N GLU A 432 0.03 -0.19 5.64
CA GLU A 432 -1.12 -1.11 5.47
C GLU A 432 -1.14 -1.87 4.12
N ASN A 433 0.05 -2.08 3.52
CA ASN A 433 0.27 -2.56 2.14
C ASN A 433 -0.28 -1.66 1.01
N GLU A 434 -0.98 -0.57 1.32
CA GLU A 434 -1.55 0.36 0.35
C GLU A 434 -0.53 1.40 -0.15
N ARG A 435 -0.98 2.52 -0.74
CA ARG A 435 -0.11 3.51 -1.40
C ARG A 435 -0.46 4.94 -1.03
N ASP A 436 0.58 5.77 -0.82
CA ASP A 436 0.47 7.22 -0.83
C ASP A 436 0.34 7.74 -2.27
N CYS A 437 0.03 9.04 -2.46
CA CYS A 437 -0.14 9.64 -3.80
C CYS A 437 1.03 9.40 -4.77
N THR A 438 2.26 9.36 -4.27
CA THR A 438 3.49 9.18 -5.06
C THR A 438 3.87 7.71 -5.26
N GLY A 439 3.50 6.84 -4.31
CA GLY A 439 3.58 5.38 -4.49
C GLY A 439 2.59 4.91 -5.55
N TYR A 440 1.37 5.46 -5.54
CA TYR A 440 0.32 5.21 -6.53
C TYR A 440 0.76 5.58 -7.95
N THR A 441 1.28 6.81 -8.16
CA THR A 441 1.81 7.20 -9.47
C THR A 441 3.02 6.37 -9.88
N LYS A 442 3.95 6.05 -8.96
CA LYS A 442 5.13 5.19 -9.24
C LYS A 442 4.70 3.81 -9.75
N ASP A 443 3.83 3.13 -9.03
CA ASP A 443 3.44 1.74 -9.32
C ASP A 443 2.60 1.64 -10.60
N LEU A 444 1.73 2.62 -10.84
CA LEU A 444 1.00 2.74 -12.09
C LEU A 444 1.93 2.99 -13.29
N TYR A 445 2.85 3.95 -13.20
CA TYR A 445 3.74 4.29 -14.31
C TYR A 445 4.83 3.23 -14.58
N ARG A 446 5.16 2.38 -13.59
CA ARG A 446 5.94 1.16 -13.81
C ARG A 446 5.29 0.19 -14.79
N CYS A 447 3.96 0.16 -14.91
CA CYS A 447 3.29 -0.68 -15.91
C CYS A 447 3.67 -0.32 -17.36
N PHE A 448 4.21 0.88 -17.61
CA PHE A 448 4.76 1.29 -18.91
C PHE A 448 6.29 1.23 -18.98
N GLY A 449 6.99 0.95 -17.87
CA GLY A 449 8.45 0.85 -17.81
C GLY A 449 9.18 2.07 -17.23
N PHE A 450 8.49 3.08 -16.68
CA PHE A 450 9.14 4.28 -16.13
C PHE A 450 9.75 4.08 -14.73
N ASN A 451 11.00 4.53 -14.54
CA ASN A 451 11.72 4.52 -13.26
C ASN A 451 11.45 5.80 -12.44
N PHE A 452 10.28 5.89 -11.81
CA PHE A 452 9.89 7.08 -11.04
C PHE A 452 10.64 7.26 -9.71
N GLY A 453 10.99 8.50 -9.37
CA GLY A 453 11.48 8.89 -8.05
C GLY A 453 10.37 8.83 -6.97
N LYS A 454 10.76 8.66 -5.69
CA LYS A 454 9.78 8.39 -4.61
C LYS A 454 8.87 9.55 -4.25
N ASN A 455 9.38 10.77 -4.13
CA ASN A 455 8.63 11.90 -3.55
C ASN A 455 8.03 12.80 -4.63
N SER A 456 6.98 13.56 -4.33
CA SER A 456 6.25 14.39 -5.30
C SER A 456 7.16 15.47 -5.94
N ALA A 457 8.04 16.08 -5.15
CA ALA A 457 9.08 16.98 -5.64
C ALA A 457 10.11 16.27 -6.57
N ALA A 458 10.38 14.98 -6.35
CA ALA A 458 11.25 14.18 -7.21
C ALA A 458 10.58 13.94 -8.56
N GLN A 459 9.31 13.52 -8.55
CA GLN A 459 8.53 13.23 -9.77
C GLN A 459 8.30 14.50 -10.61
N ALA A 460 7.99 15.64 -9.98
CA ALA A 460 7.86 16.92 -10.68
C ALA A 460 9.18 17.39 -11.35
N ALA A 461 10.33 16.96 -10.83
CA ALA A 461 11.65 17.31 -11.34
C ALA A 461 12.21 16.34 -12.40
N MET A 462 11.55 15.21 -12.69
CA MET A 462 11.99 14.23 -13.72
C MET A 462 12.04 14.87 -15.12
N PRO A 463 12.67 14.25 -16.14
CA PRO A 463 12.66 14.74 -17.52
C PRO A 463 11.24 14.79 -18.16
N GLY A 464 11.12 15.45 -19.32
CA GLY A 464 9.84 15.69 -20.03
C GLY A 464 9.26 17.10 -19.81
N LYS A 465 8.21 17.46 -20.54
CA LYS A 465 7.59 18.81 -20.54
C LYS A 465 6.95 19.16 -19.19
N THR A 466 7.51 20.16 -18.48
CA THR A 466 6.88 20.81 -17.32
C THR A 466 6.19 22.11 -17.75
N ILE A 467 4.92 22.30 -17.36
CA ILE A 467 4.21 23.58 -17.47
C ILE A 467 4.03 24.14 -16.06
N TYR A 468 4.70 25.25 -15.74
CA TYR A 468 4.60 25.89 -14.42
C TYR A 468 3.32 26.72 -14.30
N MET A 469 2.51 26.43 -13.29
CA MET A 469 1.17 27.01 -13.09
C MET A 469 1.10 28.00 -11.92
N ASN A 470 2.09 27.99 -11.01
CA ASN A 470 2.17 28.90 -9.85
C ASN A 470 2.39 30.39 -10.18
N LYS A 471 2.56 30.74 -11.47
CA LYS A 471 2.70 32.12 -11.96
C LYS A 471 1.64 32.50 -13.02
N LEU A 472 0.71 31.60 -13.31
CA LEU A 472 -0.36 31.81 -14.27
C LEU A 472 -1.59 32.41 -13.58
N SER A 473 -2.30 33.31 -14.25
CA SER A 473 -3.64 33.72 -13.83
C SER A 473 -4.64 32.57 -14.01
N ASP A 474 -5.80 32.66 -13.38
CA ASP A 474 -6.79 31.57 -13.41
C ASP A 474 -7.28 31.29 -14.84
N THR A 475 -7.45 32.32 -15.67
CA THR A 475 -7.75 32.17 -17.10
C THR A 475 -6.65 31.40 -17.84
N GLN A 476 -5.38 31.67 -17.53
CA GLN A 476 -4.24 30.96 -18.13
C GLN A 476 -4.12 29.52 -17.60
N LYS A 477 -4.39 29.28 -16.32
CA LYS A 477 -4.45 27.92 -15.75
C LYS A 477 -5.57 27.10 -16.39
N LYS A 478 -6.77 27.67 -16.55
CA LYS A 478 -7.93 27.01 -17.19
C LYS A 478 -7.61 26.68 -18.65
N ALA A 479 -7.09 27.63 -19.43
CA ALA A 479 -6.64 27.37 -20.81
C ALA A 479 -5.54 26.31 -20.92
N VAL A 480 -4.62 26.21 -19.95
CA VAL A 480 -3.64 25.10 -19.90
C VAL A 480 -4.35 23.77 -19.65
N LEU A 481 -5.24 23.68 -18.65
CA LEU A 481 -5.97 22.45 -18.33
C LEU A 481 -6.85 21.98 -19.51
N ASP A 482 -7.52 22.91 -20.20
CA ASP A 482 -8.31 22.67 -21.42
C ASP A 482 -7.50 21.97 -22.54
N GLU A 483 -6.18 22.19 -22.59
CA GLU A 483 -5.27 21.57 -23.58
C GLU A 483 -4.51 20.33 -23.06
N LEU A 484 -4.62 19.96 -21.78
CA LEU A 484 -3.83 18.87 -21.21
C LEU A 484 -4.36 17.48 -21.62
N PRO A 485 -3.48 16.56 -22.08
CA PRO A 485 -3.83 15.16 -22.25
C PRO A 485 -4.30 14.51 -20.94
N VAL A 486 -5.29 13.65 -21.04
CA VAL A 486 -5.78 12.84 -19.92
C VAL A 486 -4.68 11.88 -19.47
N GLY A 487 -4.51 11.73 -18.16
CA GLY A 487 -3.39 11.02 -17.54
C GLY A 487 -2.17 11.89 -17.20
N THR A 488 -2.13 13.16 -17.61
CA THR A 488 -1.07 14.13 -17.23
C THR A 488 -0.97 14.24 -15.70
N LEU A 489 0.25 14.31 -15.16
CA LEU A 489 0.42 14.48 -13.71
C LEU A 489 0.38 15.96 -13.31
N LEU A 490 -0.50 16.31 -12.37
CA LEU A 490 -0.57 17.65 -11.77
C LEU A 490 0.04 17.62 -10.36
N TYR A 491 0.65 18.72 -9.93
CA TYR A 491 1.33 18.81 -8.64
C TYR A 491 0.97 20.08 -7.87
N TYR A 492 0.82 19.95 -6.56
CA TYR A 492 1.09 21.04 -5.60
C TYR A 492 2.14 20.59 -4.58
N TYR A 493 2.63 21.51 -3.73
CA TYR A 493 3.59 21.15 -2.68
C TYR A 493 3.03 20.10 -1.71
N GLY A 494 3.51 18.86 -1.85
CA GLY A 494 3.13 17.72 -1.00
C GLY A 494 2.15 16.72 -1.63
N HIS A 495 1.60 16.96 -2.83
CA HIS A 495 0.64 16.04 -3.46
C HIS A 495 0.79 15.95 -4.98
N VAL A 496 0.31 14.85 -5.56
CA VAL A 496 0.33 14.57 -7.00
C VAL A 496 -0.98 13.91 -7.43
N PHE A 497 -1.44 14.29 -8.61
CA PHE A 497 -2.71 13.88 -9.21
C PHE A 497 -2.51 13.24 -10.57
N ILE A 498 -3.41 12.35 -10.97
CA ILE A 498 -3.61 11.96 -12.37
C ILE A 498 -4.79 12.78 -12.91
N TYR A 499 -4.57 13.60 -13.94
CA TYR A 499 -5.62 14.43 -14.55
C TYR A 499 -6.61 13.58 -15.35
N LEU A 500 -7.91 13.77 -15.11
CA LEU A 500 -8.99 13.02 -15.78
C LEU A 500 -9.59 13.78 -16.97
N GLY A 501 -9.42 15.09 -17.01
CA GLY A 501 -10.04 15.96 -17.99
C GLY A 501 -10.91 17.05 -17.35
N LYS A 502 -11.81 17.59 -18.15
CA LYS A 502 -12.81 18.59 -17.78
C LYS A 502 -14.20 17.99 -17.93
N ASP A 503 -15.11 18.40 -17.06
CA ASP A 503 -16.53 18.15 -17.21
C ASP A 503 -17.28 19.48 -17.26
N ASP A 504 -18.09 19.69 -18.29
CA ASP A 504 -18.93 20.89 -18.45
C ASP A 504 -20.27 20.79 -17.70
N GLY A 505 -20.48 19.73 -16.93
CA GLY A 505 -21.73 19.39 -16.26
C GLY A 505 -22.82 18.94 -17.23
N GLN A 506 -23.93 18.42 -16.68
CA GLN A 506 -25.16 18.28 -17.46
C GLN A 506 -25.82 19.66 -17.61
N ASN A 507 -25.54 20.34 -18.73
CA ASN A 507 -26.28 21.52 -19.18
C ASN A 507 -27.71 21.11 -19.62
N GLY A 508 -28.56 20.79 -18.65
CA GLY A 508 -29.93 20.33 -18.86
C GLY A 508 -30.92 21.00 -17.90
N ASN A 509 -32.01 21.53 -18.46
CA ASN A 509 -33.15 22.04 -17.68
C ASN A 509 -33.96 20.88 -17.07
N ASN A 510 -33.38 20.18 -16.10
CA ASN A 510 -34.12 19.23 -15.27
C ASN A 510 -35.02 20.01 -14.30
N ALA A 511 -36.26 19.56 -14.13
CA ALA A 511 -37.31 20.31 -13.44
C ALA A 511 -37.04 20.56 -11.94
N ASP A 512 -36.07 19.84 -11.36
CA ASP A 512 -35.79 19.82 -9.91
C ASP A 512 -34.98 21.02 -9.41
N ASN A 513 -34.58 21.94 -10.31
CA ASN A 513 -33.91 23.20 -9.97
C ASN A 513 -32.61 23.02 -9.15
N LYS A 514 -31.94 21.86 -9.29
CA LYS A 514 -30.60 21.61 -8.73
C LYS A 514 -29.60 22.65 -9.24
N ILE A 515 -28.69 23.07 -8.37
CA ILE A 515 -27.57 23.94 -8.75
C ILE A 515 -26.73 23.21 -9.81
N THR A 516 -26.70 23.74 -11.02
CA THR A 516 -25.81 23.27 -12.08
C THR A 516 -24.36 23.62 -11.70
N ASN A 517 -23.51 22.61 -11.55
CA ASN A 517 -22.07 22.85 -11.48
C ASN A 517 -21.61 23.54 -12.77
N GLY A 518 -20.73 24.52 -12.67
CA GLY A 518 -20.04 25.06 -13.83
C GLY A 518 -18.99 24.07 -14.36
N SER A 519 -18.36 24.41 -15.49
CA SER A 519 -17.30 23.56 -16.05
C SER A 519 -16.11 23.43 -15.10
N GLU A 520 -15.85 22.21 -14.62
CA GLU A 520 -14.82 21.92 -13.62
C GLU A 520 -13.81 20.86 -14.08
N TYR A 521 -12.67 20.86 -13.41
CA TYR A 521 -11.49 20.06 -13.78
C TYR A 521 -11.27 18.93 -12.77
N TYR A 522 -11.14 17.70 -13.26
CA TYR A 522 -11.18 16.50 -12.44
C TYR A 522 -9.85 15.74 -12.41
N VAL A 523 -9.62 15.04 -11.30
CA VAL A 523 -8.42 14.27 -10.99
C VAL A 523 -8.78 12.97 -10.27
N ILE A 524 -7.89 11.98 -10.34
CA ILE A 524 -7.86 10.83 -9.43
C ILE A 524 -6.52 10.79 -8.67
N SER A 525 -6.58 10.56 -7.36
CA SER A 525 -5.38 10.44 -6.51
C SER A 525 -5.65 9.70 -5.21
N SER A 526 -4.64 9.01 -4.68
CA SER A 526 -4.62 8.52 -3.29
C SER A 526 -4.42 9.68 -2.32
N MET A 527 -5.43 10.03 -1.52
CA MET A 527 -5.42 11.21 -0.65
C MET A 527 -5.80 10.87 0.81
N GLY A 528 -5.14 11.52 1.76
CA GLY A 528 -5.53 11.46 3.17
C GLY A 528 -6.74 12.34 3.50
N THR A 529 -6.61 13.66 3.25
CA THR A 529 -7.64 14.65 3.63
C THR A 529 -7.84 15.76 2.59
N TYR A 530 -9.05 16.32 2.60
CA TYR A 530 -9.39 17.60 1.98
C TYR A 530 -10.28 18.42 2.93
N TYR A 531 -10.58 19.66 2.55
CA TYR A 531 -11.53 20.53 3.25
C TYR A 531 -12.66 20.89 2.28
N ALA A 532 -13.90 20.82 2.75
CA ALA A 532 -15.07 21.27 1.97
C ALA A 532 -15.20 22.80 2.06
N ASP A 533 -15.77 23.42 1.01
CA ASP A 533 -16.07 24.86 1.01
C ASP A 533 -17.34 25.18 1.83
N GLY A 534 -17.44 26.41 2.32
CA GLY A 534 -18.53 26.86 3.19
C GLY A 534 -18.19 28.07 4.07
N GLN A 535 -17.40 29.03 3.55
CA GLN A 535 -17.01 30.30 4.22
C GLN A 535 -16.28 30.21 5.58
N THR A 536 -16.15 29.03 6.18
CA THR A 536 -15.36 28.78 7.39
C THR A 536 -14.55 27.50 7.26
N VAL A 537 -13.27 27.52 7.66
CA VAL A 537 -12.35 26.38 7.52
C VAL A 537 -12.56 25.38 8.67
N THR A 538 -13.74 24.77 8.73
CA THR A 538 -14.23 24.01 9.89
C THR A 538 -14.41 22.51 9.64
N ALA A 539 -14.75 22.10 8.41
CA ALA A 539 -14.97 20.70 8.05
C ALA A 539 -13.73 20.04 7.38
N LYS A 540 -12.83 19.44 8.20
CA LYS A 540 -11.78 18.51 7.74
C LYS A 540 -12.45 17.19 7.31
N VAL A 541 -12.32 16.80 6.04
CA VAL A 541 -12.78 15.48 5.56
C VAL A 541 -11.59 14.52 5.46
N ASN A 542 -11.67 13.40 6.18
CA ASN A 542 -10.73 12.28 6.04
C ASN A 542 -11.22 11.37 4.91
N ALA A 543 -10.81 11.64 3.68
CA ALA A 543 -11.15 10.80 2.52
C ALA A 543 -10.42 9.46 2.54
N CYS A 544 -9.18 9.45 3.06
CA CYS A 544 -8.32 8.29 3.31
C CYS A 544 -8.36 7.20 2.23
N SER A 545 -8.42 7.59 0.95
CA SER A 545 -8.59 6.67 -0.18
C SER A 545 -8.10 7.24 -1.50
N VAL A 546 -8.02 6.38 -2.52
CA VAL A 546 -7.99 6.78 -3.93
C VAL A 546 -9.40 7.22 -4.31
N SER A 547 -9.56 8.50 -4.65
CA SER A 547 -10.86 9.07 -5.02
C SER A 547 -10.75 9.86 -6.33
N VAL A 548 -11.85 9.88 -7.09
CA VAL A 548 -12.11 10.91 -8.11
C VAL A 548 -12.59 12.17 -7.40
N ASN A 549 -12.11 13.34 -7.82
CA ASN A 549 -12.56 14.64 -7.31
C ASN A 549 -12.29 15.78 -8.30
N ASN A 550 -12.89 16.95 -8.06
CA ASN A 550 -12.60 18.18 -8.81
C ASN A 550 -11.45 19.00 -8.17
N LEU A 551 -10.93 20.02 -8.87
CA LEU A 551 -9.88 20.90 -8.35
C LEU A 551 -10.39 22.06 -7.45
N THR A 552 -11.70 22.14 -7.17
CA THR A 552 -12.26 23.18 -6.27
C THR A 552 -12.14 22.79 -4.79
N LEU A 553 -11.81 21.53 -4.47
CA LEU A 553 -11.52 21.09 -3.10
C LEU A 553 -10.47 21.99 -2.42
N VAL A 554 -10.61 22.17 -1.10
CA VAL A 554 -9.85 23.17 -0.34
C VAL A 554 -8.77 22.50 0.53
N LYS A 555 -7.69 23.23 0.80
CA LYS A 555 -6.60 22.84 1.70
C LYS A 555 -6.74 23.48 3.08
N LYS A 556 -5.97 22.99 4.07
CA LYS A 556 -5.90 23.54 5.45
C LYS A 556 -5.54 25.04 5.51
N ASP A 557 -4.95 25.60 4.44
CA ASP A 557 -4.62 27.02 4.29
C ASP A 557 -5.70 27.84 3.55
N GLY A 558 -6.91 27.30 3.36
CA GLY A 558 -8.06 27.99 2.76
C GLY A 558 -8.02 28.18 1.24
N ARG A 559 -6.96 27.72 0.56
CA ARG A 559 -6.84 27.79 -0.91
C ARG A 559 -7.38 26.54 -1.58
N THR A 560 -7.95 26.67 -2.77
CA THR A 560 -8.36 25.51 -3.58
C THR A 560 -7.14 24.73 -4.08
N TRP A 561 -7.37 23.52 -4.58
CA TRP A 561 -6.34 22.70 -5.22
C TRP A 561 -5.91 23.34 -6.55
N PHE A 562 -6.84 23.92 -7.30
CA PHE A 562 -6.61 24.76 -8.48
C PHE A 562 -5.69 25.97 -8.20
N ASP A 563 -5.96 26.72 -7.13
CA ASP A 563 -5.11 27.86 -6.71
C ASP A 563 -3.68 27.39 -6.43
N SER A 564 -3.57 26.23 -5.78
CA SER A 564 -2.35 25.65 -5.26
C SER A 564 -1.48 24.95 -6.32
N LEU A 565 -1.97 24.75 -7.55
CA LEU A 565 -1.23 24.07 -8.63
C LEU A 565 0.13 24.74 -8.88
N VAL A 566 1.19 23.94 -8.72
CA VAL A 566 2.58 24.35 -8.97
C VAL A 566 2.97 24.10 -10.42
N CYS A 567 2.66 22.90 -10.94
CA CYS A 567 2.92 22.55 -12.34
C CYS A 567 2.10 21.35 -12.82
N ALA A 568 1.99 21.23 -14.15
CA ALA A 568 1.62 20.02 -14.86
C ALA A 568 2.87 19.38 -15.48
N LYS A 569 2.91 18.05 -15.55
CA LYS A 569 4.06 17.26 -16.03
C LYS A 569 3.63 16.20 -17.03
N LEU A 570 4.17 16.29 -18.24
CA LEU A 570 4.01 15.33 -19.31
C LEU A 570 5.38 14.68 -19.57
N PHE A 571 5.43 13.36 -19.71
CA PHE A 571 6.70 12.63 -19.89
C PHE A 571 7.14 12.46 -21.34
N GLN A 572 6.27 12.84 -22.29
CA GLN A 572 6.58 12.97 -23.72
C GLN A 572 7.84 13.83 -23.93
N LEU A 573 8.66 13.42 -24.90
CA LEU A 573 9.89 14.09 -25.35
C LEU A 573 9.60 15.13 -26.45
#